data_AF-A0A2H1I2Q3-F1
#
_entry.id   AF-A0A2H1I2Q3-F1
#
_cell.length_a   1.000
_cell.length_b   1.000
_cell.length_c   1.000
_cell.angle_alpha   90.00
_cell.angle_beta   90.00
_cell.angle_gamma   90.00
#
_symmetry.space_group_name_H-M   'P 1'
#
loop_
_entity.id
_entity.type
_entity.pdbx_description
1 polymer ?
#
loop_
_entity_poly.entity_id
_entity_poly.type
_entity_poly.pdbx_seq_one_letter_code
_entity_poly.pdbx_strand_id
1 'polypeptide(L)'
;MDFATARDEEVARNLASRAFSRHVGFDSIGALDTEGADVLRQSIVRAWEQAGSPVGVLHRAAVLCAKLPRLVDENQLPADLETAGVSREREIALAKQASTFLAAIAADVDTASDVE
;
A
#
# COMPACT_ATOMS: atom_id res chain seq x y z
N MET A 1 4.59 13.80 -20.16
CA MET A 1 4.32 12.55 -19.42
C MET A 1 3.56 11.65 -20.37
N ASP A 2 4.11 10.49 -20.73
CA ASP A 2 3.42 9.55 -21.62
C ASP A 2 2.27 8.84 -20.87
N PHE A 3 1.33 8.29 -21.63
CA PHE A 3 0.14 7.63 -21.09
C PHE A 3 0.47 6.39 -20.24
N ALA A 4 1.55 5.68 -20.56
CA ALA A 4 1.97 4.50 -19.81
C ALA A 4 2.46 4.88 -18.41
N THR A 5 3.28 5.93 -18.30
CA THR A 5 3.76 6.47 -17.03
C THR A 5 2.61 6.99 -16.18
N ALA A 6 1.66 7.72 -16.77
CA ALA A 6 0.49 8.22 -16.04
C ALA A 6 -0.38 7.08 -15.49
N ARG A 7 -0.60 6.02 -16.30
CA ARG A 7 -1.32 4.82 -15.88
C ARG A 7 -0.59 4.09 -14.75
N ASP A 8 0.72 3.88 -14.87
CA ASP A 8 1.51 3.19 -13.85
C ASP A 8 1.52 3.94 -12.52
N GLU A 9 1.53 5.28 -12.56
CA GLU A 9 1.40 6.09 -11.36
C GLU A 9 0.02 5.99 -10.71
N GLU A 10 -1.04 5.93 -11.51
CA GLU A 10 -2.39 5.72 -10.99
C GLU A 10 -2.51 4.36 -10.31
N VAL A 11 -1.96 3.30 -10.92
CA VAL A 11 -1.92 1.96 -10.33
C VAL A 11 -1.11 1.98 -9.03
N ALA A 12 0.07 2.62 -9.02
CA ALA A 12 0.89 2.73 -7.81
C ALA A 12 0.16 3.46 -6.66
N ARG A 13 -0.54 4.55 -6.98
CA ARG A 13 -1.37 5.28 -6.01
C ARG A 13 -2.50 4.41 -5.48
N ASN A 14 -3.21 3.70 -6.36
CA ASN A 14 -4.30 2.82 -5.97
C ASN A 14 -3.83 1.70 -5.03
N LEU A 15 -2.69 1.07 -5.33
CA LEU A 15 -2.10 0.03 -4.49
C LEU A 15 -1.68 0.58 -3.11
N ALA A 16 -1.08 1.77 -3.07
CA ALA A 16 -0.71 2.44 -1.81
C ALA A 16 -1.95 2.77 -0.95
N SER A 17 -2.98 3.36 -1.57
CA SER A 17 -4.26 3.66 -0.91
C SER A 17 -4.92 2.39 -0.37
N ARG A 18 -5.03 1.34 -1.19
CA ARG A 18 -5.61 0.05 -0.78
C ARG A 18 -4.89 -0.58 0.39
N ALA A 19 -3.55 -0.56 0.38
CA ALA A 19 -2.77 -1.10 1.49
C ALA A 19 -3.08 -0.35 2.79
N PHE A 20 -3.10 0.98 2.76
CA PHE A 20 -3.43 1.79 3.93
C PHE A 20 -4.87 1.56 4.43
N SER A 21 -5.88 1.67 3.55
CA SER A 21 -7.29 1.47 3.93
C SER A 21 -7.55 0.08 4.50
N ARG A 22 -6.88 -0.96 4.00
CA ARG A 22 -6.97 -2.31 4.55
C ARG A 22 -6.38 -2.41 5.94
N HIS A 23 -5.22 -1.80 6.20
CA HIS A 23 -4.62 -1.80 7.53
C HIS A 23 -5.53 -1.09 8.54
N VAL A 24 -6.16 0.03 8.16
CA VAL A 24 -7.16 0.72 8.97
C VAL A 24 -8.38 -0.15 9.22
N GLY A 25 -8.91 -0.81 8.19
CA GLY A 25 -10.05 -1.72 8.33
C GLY A 25 -9.76 -2.88 9.27
N PHE A 26 -8.58 -3.51 9.16
CA PHE A 26 -8.19 -4.59 10.08
C PHE A 26 -7.99 -4.08 11.51
N ASP A 27 -7.39 -2.90 11.70
CA ASP A 27 -7.24 -2.30 13.04
C ASP A 27 -8.57 -2.17 13.79
N SER A 28 -9.65 -1.82 13.09
CA SER A 28 -10.99 -1.71 13.67
C SER A 28 -11.61 -3.06 14.09
N ILE A 29 -11.08 -4.18 13.59
CA ILE A 29 -11.61 -5.54 13.79
C ILE A 29 -10.71 -6.35 14.75
N GLY A 30 -9.40 -6.07 14.80
CA GLY A 30 -8.43 -6.72 15.67
C GLY A 30 -6.99 -6.65 15.13
N ALA A 31 -6.02 -7.18 15.88
CA ALA A 31 -4.65 -7.23 15.39
C ALA A 31 -4.55 -8.11 14.12
N LEU A 32 -3.82 -7.63 13.10
CA LEU A 32 -3.56 -8.39 11.88
C LEU A 32 -2.70 -9.62 12.23
N ASP A 33 -3.31 -10.81 12.17
CA ASP A 33 -2.58 -12.07 12.31
C ASP A 33 -1.92 -12.48 10.98
N THR A 34 -1.18 -13.59 10.99
CA THR A 34 -0.47 -14.09 9.80
C THR A 34 -1.41 -14.38 8.64
N GLU A 35 -2.61 -14.93 8.92
CA GLU A 35 -3.60 -15.25 7.89
C GLU A 35 -4.19 -13.97 7.27
N GLY A 36 -4.52 -12.96 8.08
CA GLY A 36 -4.97 -11.66 7.62
C GLY A 36 -3.92 -10.93 6.77
N ALA A 37 -2.64 -11.05 7.15
CA ALA A 37 -1.53 -10.51 6.38
C ALA A 37 -1.38 -11.19 5.02
N ASP A 38 -1.55 -12.52 4.94
CA ASP A 38 -1.50 -13.26 3.68
C ASP A 38 -2.69 -12.93 2.77
N VAL A 39 -3.90 -12.78 3.32
CA VAL A 39 -5.07 -12.33 2.55
C VAL A 39 -4.84 -10.94 1.98
N LEU A 40 -4.29 -10.03 2.77
CA LEU A 40 -3.96 -8.69 2.31
C LEU A 40 -2.90 -8.72 1.20
N ARG A 41 -1.87 -9.56 1.35
CA ARG A 41 -0.78 -9.74 0.37
C ARG A 41 -1.36 -10.20 -0.96
N GLN A 42 -2.16 -11.27 -0.95
CA GLN A 42 -2.82 -11.78 -2.15
C GLN A 42 -3.72 -10.74 -2.80
N SER A 43 -4.45 -9.95 -2.00
CA SER A 43 -5.30 -8.87 -2.52
C SER A 43 -4.51 -7.79 -3.25
N ILE A 44 -3.32 -7.44 -2.78
CA ILE A 44 -2.44 -6.44 -3.40
C ILE A 44 -1.78 -7.00 -4.66
N VAL A 45 -1.22 -8.22 -4.59
CA VAL A 45 -0.59 -8.89 -5.74
C VAL A 45 -1.59 -9.08 -6.88
N ARG A 46 -2.79 -9.59 -6.59
CA ARG A 46 -3.83 -9.76 -7.61
C ARG A 46 -4.24 -8.43 -8.26
N ALA A 47 -4.28 -7.34 -7.50
CA ALA A 47 -4.61 -6.02 -8.05
C ALA A 47 -3.51 -5.51 -9.00
N TRP A 48 -2.25 -5.78 -8.68
CA TRP A 48 -1.11 -5.49 -9.55
C TRP A 48 -1.12 -6.36 -10.82
N GLU A 49 -1.39 -7.66 -10.68
CA GLU A 49 -1.52 -8.59 -11.82
C GLU A 49 -2.66 -8.18 -12.77
N GLN A 50 -3.83 -7.83 -12.21
CA GLN A 50 -4.98 -7.33 -12.98
C GLN A 50 -4.67 -6.03 -13.73
N ALA A 51 -3.74 -5.22 -13.23
CA ALA A 51 -3.27 -4.02 -13.92
C ALA A 51 -2.33 -4.30 -15.09
N GLY A 52 -1.94 -5.57 -15.29
CA GLY A 52 -0.99 -6.03 -16.30
C GLY A 52 0.43 -6.20 -15.80
N SER A 53 0.62 -6.34 -14.48
CA SER A 53 1.92 -6.52 -13.82
C SER A 53 2.99 -5.48 -14.24
N PRO A 54 2.67 -4.16 -14.25
CA PRO A 54 3.64 -3.16 -14.67
C PRO A 54 4.87 -3.18 -13.76
N VAL A 55 6.05 -3.24 -14.37
CA VAL A 55 7.35 -3.38 -13.69
C VAL A 55 7.60 -2.19 -12.77
N GLY A 56 8.05 -2.46 -11.54
CA GLY A 56 8.41 -1.43 -10.56
C GLY A 56 7.23 -0.66 -9.95
N VAL A 57 5.98 -0.97 -10.31
CA VAL A 57 4.80 -0.29 -9.76
C VAL A 57 4.57 -0.63 -8.28
N LEU A 58 4.86 -1.86 -7.85
CA LEU A 58 4.83 -2.22 -6.42
C LEU A 58 5.88 -1.46 -5.62
N HIS A 59 7.10 -1.32 -6.17
CA HIS A 59 8.14 -0.49 -5.56
C HIS A 59 7.71 0.98 -5.46
N ARG A 60 7.15 1.54 -6.53
CA ARG A 60 6.60 2.91 -6.52
C ARG A 60 5.46 3.06 -5.50
N ALA A 61 4.57 2.07 -5.39
CA ALA A 61 3.50 2.06 -4.39
C ALA A 61 4.07 2.06 -2.97
N ALA A 62 5.12 1.27 -2.70
CA ALA A 62 5.81 1.27 -1.41
C ALA A 62 6.41 2.65 -1.09
N VAL A 63 7.06 3.31 -2.06
CA VAL A 63 7.60 4.67 -1.91
C VAL A 63 6.51 5.70 -1.63
N LEU A 64 5.36 5.61 -2.31
CA LEU A 64 4.21 6.48 -2.05
C LEU A 64 3.65 6.25 -0.65
N CYS A 65 3.49 4.98 -0.26
CA CYS A 65 3.00 4.61 1.06
C CYS A 65 3.95 5.07 2.18
N ALA A 66 5.26 5.06 1.95
CA ALA A 66 6.27 5.55 2.89
C ALA A 66 6.14 7.05 3.22
N LYS A 67 5.47 7.84 2.36
CA LYS A 67 5.18 9.25 2.63
C LYS A 67 3.94 9.45 3.50
N LEU A 68 3.05 8.46 3.58
CA LEU A 68 1.78 8.58 4.32
C LEU A 68 1.97 8.94 5.79
N PRO A 69 2.90 8.37 6.57
CA PRO A 69 3.08 8.75 7.97
C PRO A 69 3.35 10.24 8.16
N ARG A 70 4.15 10.82 7.24
CA ARG A 70 4.45 12.26 7.24
C ARG A 70 3.24 13.08 6.82
N LEU A 71 2.49 12.64 5.80
CA LEU A 71 1.27 13.33 5.36
C LEU A 71 0.17 13.31 6.43
N VAL A 72 0.06 12.23 7.19
CA VAL A 72 -0.84 12.14 8.36
C VAL A 72 -0.45 13.17 9.42
N ASP A 73 0.85 13.25 9.75
CA ASP A 73 1.39 14.19 10.74
C ASP A 73 1.17 15.65 10.32
N GLU A 74 1.39 15.96 9.04
CA GLU A 74 1.18 17.28 8.45
C GLU A 74 -0.30 17.61 8.16
N ASN A 75 -1.24 16.69 8.43
CA ASN A 75 -2.67 16.81 8.11
C ASN A 75 -2.94 17.08 6.61
N GLN A 76 -2.19 16.40 5.75
CA GLN A 76 -2.25 16.45 4.29
C GLN A 76 -2.58 15.07 3.70
N LEU A 77 -3.31 14.24 4.44
CA LEU A 77 -3.85 12.99 3.91
C LEU A 77 -4.77 13.27 2.71
N PRO A 78 -4.69 12.47 1.65
CA PRO A 78 -5.70 12.48 0.59
C PRO A 78 -7.11 12.27 1.17
N ALA A 79 -8.10 12.99 0.65
CA ALA A 79 -9.48 12.95 1.15
C ALA A 79 -10.11 11.55 1.08
N ASP A 80 -9.69 10.71 0.14
CA ASP A 80 -10.09 9.30 0.00
C ASP A 80 -9.52 8.38 1.09
N LEU A 81 -8.56 8.87 1.88
CA LEU A 81 -7.87 8.13 2.94
C LEU A 81 -8.18 8.66 4.35
N GLU A 82 -9.08 9.63 4.50
CA GLU A 82 -9.51 10.09 5.82
C GLU A 82 -10.15 8.94 6.62
N THR A 83 -9.65 8.68 7.82
CA THR A 83 -10.14 7.58 8.64
C THR A 83 -10.99 8.12 9.79
N ALA A 84 -12.31 7.89 9.72
CA ALA A 84 -13.22 8.35 10.75
C ALA A 84 -13.01 7.54 12.05
N GLY A 85 -12.68 8.22 13.15
CA GLY A 85 -12.64 7.62 14.49
C GLY A 85 -11.31 6.98 14.91
N VAL A 86 -10.25 7.08 14.11
CA VAL A 86 -8.89 6.63 14.48
C VAL A 86 -8.09 7.83 15.00
N SER A 87 -7.30 7.64 16.06
CA SER A 87 -6.40 8.70 16.53
C SER A 87 -5.26 8.94 15.54
N ARG A 88 -4.77 10.17 15.45
CA ARG A 88 -3.66 10.51 14.54
C ARG A 88 -2.41 9.68 14.77
N GLU A 89 -2.06 9.43 16.03
CA GLU A 89 -0.93 8.56 16.38
C GLU A 89 -1.11 7.13 15.84
N ARG A 90 -2.36 6.64 15.85
CA ARG A 90 -2.70 5.33 15.31
C ARG A 90 -2.66 5.32 13.78
N GLU A 91 -3.16 6.36 13.12
CA GLU A 91 -3.04 6.52 11.66
C GLU A 91 -1.56 6.51 11.21
N ILE A 92 -0.67 7.20 11.93
CA ILE A 92 0.78 7.20 11.66
C ILE A 92 1.36 5.78 11.81
N ALA A 93 0.97 5.05 12.86
CA ALA A 93 1.43 3.68 13.08
C ALA A 93 0.96 2.73 11.96
N LEU A 94 -0.31 2.84 11.56
CA LEU A 94 -0.88 2.05 10.46
C LEU A 94 -0.25 2.38 9.11
N ALA A 95 0.05 3.66 8.86
CA ALA A 95 0.76 4.09 7.66
C ALA A 95 2.18 3.49 7.60
N LYS A 96 2.89 3.40 8.74
CA LYS A 96 4.20 2.73 8.82
C LYS A 96 4.10 1.23 8.56
N GLN A 97 3.07 0.58 9.10
CA GLN A 97 2.82 -0.85 8.87
C GLN A 97 2.52 -1.11 7.38
N ALA A 98 1.60 -0.35 6.79
CA ALA A 98 1.25 -0.46 5.37
C ALA A 98 2.46 -0.23 4.45
N SER A 99 3.31 0.74 4.79
CA SER A 99 4.54 1.01 4.04
C SER A 99 5.53 -0.15 4.12
N THR A 100 5.76 -0.70 5.33
CA THR A 100 6.65 -1.85 5.53
C THR A 100 6.12 -3.08 4.79
N PHE A 101 4.81 -3.29 4.84
CA PHE A 101 4.13 -4.39 4.18
C PHE A 101 4.27 -4.34 2.65
N LEU A 102 4.03 -3.17 2.04
CA LEU A 102 4.22 -3.00 0.60
C LEU A 102 5.67 -3.14 0.17
N ALA A 103 6.62 -2.67 0.98
CA ALA A 103 8.05 -2.85 0.70
C ALA A 103 8.46 -4.33 0.69
N ALA A 104 7.93 -5.13 1.62
CA ALA A 104 8.15 -6.58 1.63
C ALA A 104 7.58 -7.25 0.38
N ILE A 105 6.35 -6.90 -0.04
CA ILE A 105 5.75 -7.44 -1.27
C ILE A 105 6.59 -7.08 -2.50
N ALA A 106 7.05 -5.82 -2.60
CA ALA A 106 7.87 -5.39 -3.73
C ALA A 106 9.17 -6.20 -3.81
N ALA A 107 9.87 -6.37 -2.69
CA ALA A 107 11.09 -7.17 -2.63
C ALA A 107 10.85 -8.63 -3.02
N ASP A 108 9.76 -9.25 -2.55
CA ASP A 108 9.43 -10.64 -2.87
C ASP A 108 9.16 -10.82 -4.37
N VAL A 109 8.43 -9.88 -5.01
CA VAL A 109 8.15 -9.94 -6.46
C VAL A 109 9.40 -9.70 -7.30
N ASP A 110 10.27 -8.78 -6.89
CA ASP A 110 11.54 -8.53 -7.57
C ASP A 110 12.42 -9.80 -7.52
N THR A 111 12.54 -10.45 -6.36
CA THR A 111 13.30 -11.71 -6.23
C THR A 111 12.71 -12.87 -7.01
N ALA A 112 11.39 -12.94 -7.18
CA ALA A 112 10.75 -13.97 -8.01
C ALA A 112 11.02 -13.76 -9.50
N SER A 113 11.16 -12.50 -9.93
CA SER A 113 11.41 -12.12 -11.33
C SER A 113 12.88 -12.35 -11.74
N ASP A 114 13.82 -12.36 -10.79
CA ASP A 114 15.25 -12.66 -11.02
C ASP A 114 15.56 -14.17 -11.17
N VAL A 115 14.58 -15.05 -10.91
CA VAL A 115 14.77 -16.52 -10.90
C VAL A 115 14.17 -17.21 -12.16
N GLU A 116 13.51 -16.48 -13.04
CA GLU A 116 13.05 -16.96 -14.38
C GLU A 116 14.05 -16.61 -15.50
#